data_AF-A0A0G1F1W1-F1
#
_entry.id   AF-A0A0G1F1W1-F1
#
_cell.length_a   1.000
_cell.length_b   1.000
_cell.length_c   1.000
_cell.angle_alpha   90.00
_cell.angle_beta   90.00
_cell.angle_gamma   90.00
#
_symmetry.space_group_name_H-M   'P 1'
#
loop_
_entity.id
_entity.type
_entity.pdbx_description
1 polymer ?
#
loop_
_entity_poly.entity_id
_entity_poly.type
_entity_poly.pdbx_seq_one_letter_code
_entity_poly.pdbx_strand_id
1 'polypeptide(L)' 'MKIFKVLMLILAGGAGTRMYPFTAKRPKPGVSFGARLKLVDIPLSNGLNSDISHIYVIVQNQA' A
#
# COMPACT_ATOMS: atom_id res chain seq x y z
N MET A 1 26.30 -3.47 -15.60
CA MET A 1 25.18 -3.77 -14.68
C MET A 1 23.88 -3.54 -15.43
N LYS A 2 23.06 -4.58 -15.68
CA LYS A 2 21.76 -4.41 -16.35
C LYS A 2 20.79 -3.78 -15.36
N ILE A 3 20.36 -2.56 -15.62
CA ILE A 3 19.28 -1.91 -14.86
C ILE A 3 17.98 -2.54 -15.36
N PHE A 4 17.47 -3.54 -14.64
CA PHE A 4 16.11 -4.01 -14.87
C PHE A 4 15.15 -2.94 -14.34
N LYS A 5 14.44 -2.27 -15.24
CA LYS A 5 13.37 -1.35 -14.86
C LYS A 5 12.18 -2.18 -14.40
N VAL A 6 12.04 -2.33 -13.08
CA VAL A 6 10.91 -3.03 -12.45
C VAL A 6 9.84 -2.00 -12.06
N LEU A 7 8.60 -2.29 -12.46
CA LEU A 7 7.41 -1.56 -12.01
C LEU A 7 6.71 -2.40 -10.92
N MET A 8 6.55 -1.83 -9.73
CA MET A 8 5.78 -2.46 -8.66
C MET A 8 4.36 -1.87 -8.61
N LEU A 9 3.36 -2.74 -8.68
CA LEU A 9 1.95 -2.40 -8.49
C LEU A 9 1.45 -2.97 -7.16
N ILE A 10 1.14 -2.11 -6.21
CA ILE A 10 0.56 -2.48 -4.92
C ILE A 10 -0.97 -2.49 -5.07
N LEU A 11 -1.57 -3.67 -5.04
CA LEU A 11 -3.01 -3.85 -5.14
C LEU A 11 -3.68 -3.68 -3.77
N ALA A 12 -3.91 -2.43 -3.37
CA ALA A 12 -4.59 -2.08 -2.13
C ALA A 12 -6.13 -2.11 -2.27
N GLY A 13 -6.65 -3.10 -3.01
CA GLY A 13 -8.05 -3.26 -3.40
C GLY A 13 -8.97 -3.94 -2.36
N GLY A 14 -10.27 -3.74 -2.55
CA GLY A 14 -11.35 -4.31 -1.74
C GLY A 14 -11.93 -3.35 -0.70
N ALA A 15 -13.25 -3.42 -0.50
CA ALA A 15 -14.12 -2.52 0.26
C ALA A 15 -13.76 -2.25 1.74
N GLY A 16 -12.69 -2.82 2.29
CA GLY A 16 -12.33 -2.57 3.68
C GLY A 16 -13.26 -3.18 4.73
N THR A 17 -14.29 -3.94 4.34
CA THR A 17 -15.37 -4.41 5.23
C THR A 17 -14.87 -5.23 6.42
N ARG A 18 -13.89 -6.11 6.21
CA ARG A 18 -13.27 -6.91 7.29
C ARG A 18 -12.45 -6.08 8.29
N MET A 19 -12.06 -4.86 7.92
CA MET A 19 -11.31 -3.94 8.77
C MET A 19 -12.16 -2.78 9.28
N TYR A 20 -13.48 -2.83 9.10
CA TYR A 20 -14.38 -1.91 9.78
C TYR A 20 -14.19 -2.05 11.31
N PRO A 21 -14.14 -0.96 12.08
CA PRO A 21 -14.42 0.44 11.73
C PRO A 21 -13.22 1.24 11.22
N PHE A 22 -12.02 0.67 11.13
CA PHE A 22 -10.81 1.41 10.77
C PHE A 22 -10.80 1.94 9.34
N THR A 23 -11.62 1.36 8.48
CA THR A 23 -11.83 1.73 7.08
C THR A 23 -13.04 2.65 6.86
N ALA A 24 -13.75 3.05 7.92
CA ALA A 24 -14.99 3.85 7.79
C ALA A 24 -14.79 5.25 7.18
N LYS A 25 -13.60 5.84 7.34
CA LYS A 25 -13.27 7.20 6.86
C LYS A 25 -11.98 7.23 6.03
N ARG A 26 -11.45 6.07 5.65
CA ARG A 26 -10.17 5.95 4.94
C ARG A 26 -10.07 4.62 4.21
N PRO A 27 -9.38 4.56 3.06
CA PRO A 27 -9.13 3.31 2.39
C PRO A 27 -8.19 2.42 3.23
N LYS A 28 -8.26 1.10 3.04
CA LYS A 28 -7.36 0.10 3.68
C LYS A 28 -5.88 0.54 3.78
N PRO A 29 -5.21 1.02 2.71
CA PRO A 29 -3.80 1.41 2.77
C PRO A 29 -3.51 2.52 3.80
N GLY A 30 -4.48 3.40 4.07
CA GLY A 30 -4.36 4.49 5.05
C GLY A 30 -4.65 4.08 6.51
N VAL A 31 -4.99 2.81 6.76
CA VAL A 31 -5.19 2.30 8.12
C VAL A 31 -3.86 2.31 8.87
N SER A 32 -3.87 2.87 10.08
CA SER A 32 -2.69 2.91 10.94
C SER A 32 -2.31 1.52 11.44
N PHE A 33 -1.02 1.25 11.49
CA PHE A 33 -0.41 0.02 11.97
C PHE A 33 0.89 0.37 12.70
N GLY A 34 1.29 -0.39 13.73
CA GLY A 34 2.58 -0.17 14.40
C GLY A 34 2.81 1.27 14.87
N ALA A 35 1.82 1.87 15.54
CA ALA A 35 1.78 3.26 15.99
C ALA A 35 1.75 4.32 14.86
N ARG A 36 2.90 4.63 14.27
CA ARG A 36 3.05 5.75 13.30
C ARG A 36 2.97 5.31 11.84
N LEU A 37 2.98 4.00 11.57
CA LEU A 37 2.97 3.47 10.21
C LEU A 37 1.55 3.32 9.69
N LYS A 38 1.45 3.18 8.37
CA LYS A 38 0.27 2.81 7.61
C LYS A 38 0.47 1.41 7.03
N LEU A 39 -0.63 0.71 6.74
CA LEU A 39 -0.53 -0.60 6.09
C LEU A 39 0.25 -0.57 4.77
N VAL A 40 0.14 0.55 4.02
CA VAL A 40 0.87 0.72 2.75
C VAL A 40 2.40 0.86 2.94
N ASP A 41 2.86 1.22 4.14
CA ASP A 41 4.30 1.43 4.39
C ASP A 41 5.09 0.13 4.33
N ILE A 42 4.45 -1.03 4.60
CA ILE A 42 5.09 -2.34 4.52
C ILE A 42 5.54 -2.65 3.08
N PRO A 43 4.64 -2.72 2.08
CA PRO A 43 5.07 -2.99 0.70
C PRO A 43 5.92 -1.87 0.09
N LEU A 44 5.71 -0.60 0.49
CA LEU A 44 6.58 0.50 0.06
C LEU A 44 8.02 0.32 0.56
N SER A 45 8.19 0.03 1.85
CA SER A 45 9.52 -0.20 2.43
C SER A 45 10.20 -1.42 1.80
N ASN A 46 9.45 -2.48 1.53
CA ASN A 46 9.98 -3.66 0.83
C ASN A 46 10.45 -3.32 -0.59
N GLY A 47 9.69 -2.52 -1.35
CA GLY A 47 10.07 -2.07 -2.68
C GLY A 47 11.35 -1.23 -2.65
N LEU A 48 11.39 -0.23 -1.77
CA LEU A 48 12.56 0.65 -1.63
C LEU A 48 13.82 -0.10 -1.17
N ASN A 49 13.69 -1.02 -0.21
CA ASN A 49 14.81 -1.86 0.24
C ASN A 49 15.24 -2.92 -0.80
N SER A 50 14.49 -3.07 -1.88
CA SER A 50 14.80 -3.96 -3.02
C SER A 50 15.22 -3.17 -4.27
N ASP A 51 15.60 -1.90 -4.12
CA ASP A 51 15.97 -0.99 -5.22
C ASP A 51 14.86 -0.76 -6.26
N ILE A 52 13.59 -0.92 -5.88
CA ILE A 52 12.42 -0.63 -6.72
C ILE A 52 11.88 0.75 -6.37
N SER A 53 12.14 1.73 -7.25
CA SER A 53 11.68 3.12 -7.06
C SER A 53 10.39 3.45 -7.81
N HIS A 54 10.01 2.65 -8.81
CA HIS A 54 8.80 2.88 -9.61
C HIS A 54 7.65 2.08 -9.00
N ILE A 55 6.97 2.68 -8.02
CA ILE A 55 5.91 2.03 -7.26
C ILE A 55 4.59 2.80 -7.44
N TYR A 56 3.52 2.09 -7.79
CA TYR A 56 2.16 2.64 -7.84
C TYR A 56 1.24 1.87 -6.90
N VAL A 57 0.40 2.59 -6.16
CA VAL A 57 -0.61 2.00 -5.27
C VAL A 57 -1.97 2.14 -5.92
N ILE A 58 -2.58 0.99 -6.24
CA ILE A 58 -3.92 0.92 -6.81
C ILE A 58 -4.90 0.71 -5.67
N VAL A 59 -5.77 1.69 -5.44
CA VAL A 59 -6.76 1.67 -4.36
C VAL A 59 -8.15 1.55 -4.97
N GLN A 60 -8.95 0.62 -4.44
CA GLN A 60 -10.39 0.63 -4.67
C GLN A 60 -11.03 1.36 -3.50
N ASN A 61 -11.42 2.61 -3.70
CA ASN A 61 -12.17 3.36 -2.71
C ASN A 61 -13.66 3.30 -3.05
N GLN A 62 -14.47 2.84 -2.10
CA GLN A 62 -15.91 3.08 -2.11
C GLN A 62 -16.11 4.32 -1.25
N ALA A 63 -16.62 5.39 -1.84
CA ALA A 63 -17.05 6.57 -1.09
C ALA A 63 -18.24 6.19 -0.18
#